data_AF-A0A504YJN8-F1
#
_entry.id   AF-A0A504YJN8-F1
#
_cell.length_a   1.000
_cell.length_b   1.000
_cell.length_c   1.000
_cell.angle_alpha   90.00
_cell.angle_beta   90.00
_cell.angle_gamma   90.00
#
_symmetry.space_group_name_H-M   'P 1'
#
loop_
_entity.id
_entity.type
_entity.pdbx_description
1 polymer ?
#
loop_
_entity_poly.entity_id
_entity_poly.type
_entity_poly.pdbx_seq_one_letter_code
_entity_poly.pdbx_strand_id
1 'polypeptide(L)'
;GTYEIHVRSSSDPPTELGKKVGSYVDRGSFGELALMYNTSRAATIKATTDGILWLMDRKTFRRIVLKAAFLKRQLYENLLEEVPLLKELSSYERISVADALQSRVYNDNSTIVTQGEPGKEMFFIESGSVRVVVREFWMLQVSERLMGPCQEVMQRNSTRMRNNSKNSSDLTTN
;
A
#
# COMPACT_ATOMS: atom_id res chain seq x y z
N GLY A 1 10.01 27.11 -25.44
CA GLY A 1 11.36 27.70 -25.50
C GLY A 1 12.38 26.75 -24.90
N THR A 2 13.62 26.82 -25.36
CA THR A 2 14.75 26.02 -24.85
C THR A 2 15.62 26.84 -23.91
N TYR A 3 16.04 26.24 -22.79
CA TYR A 3 16.83 26.90 -21.75
C TYR A 3 18.04 26.05 -21.38
N GLU A 4 19.21 26.66 -21.21
CA GLU A 4 20.46 25.98 -20.86
C GLU A 4 20.86 26.25 -19.41
N ILE A 5 21.30 25.21 -18.73
CA ILE A 5 21.71 25.23 -17.32
C ILE A 5 23.24 25.29 -17.24
N HIS A 6 23.74 26.34 -16.61
CA HIS A 6 25.18 26.57 -16.40
C HIS A 6 25.48 26.60 -14.92
N VAL A 7 26.47 25.82 -14.47
CA VAL A 7 26.93 25.79 -13.08
C VAL A 7 28.34 26.35 -13.03
N ARG A 8 28.56 27.28 -12.11
CA ARG A 8 29.87 27.90 -11.92
C ARG A 8 30.69 27.07 -10.93
N SER A 9 31.90 26.68 -11.33
CA SER A 9 32.89 26.14 -10.41
C SER A 9 33.60 27.29 -9.69
N SER A 10 34.06 27.06 -8.46
CA SER A 10 34.87 28.02 -7.70
C SER A 10 36.19 28.39 -8.40
N SER A 11 36.61 27.59 -9.37
CA SER A 11 37.79 27.81 -10.22
C SER A 11 37.58 28.81 -11.37
N ASP A 12 36.34 29.16 -11.70
CA ASP A 12 36.03 29.85 -12.96
C ASP A 12 36.07 31.39 -12.81
N PRO A 13 36.67 32.12 -13.78
CA PRO A 13 36.72 33.57 -13.76
C PRO A 13 35.30 34.20 -13.73
N PRO A 14 35.11 35.39 -13.14
CA PRO A 14 33.80 36.02 -12.98
C PRO A 14 33.03 36.30 -14.28
N THR A 15 33.72 36.30 -15.41
CA THR A 15 33.21 36.82 -16.68
C THR A 15 32.59 35.74 -17.58
N GLU A 16 32.81 34.45 -17.30
CA GLU A 16 32.30 33.36 -18.14
C GLU A 16 31.07 32.67 -17.53
N LEU A 17 30.08 32.36 -18.37
CA LEU A 17 29.03 31.41 -18.00
C LEU A 17 29.71 30.06 -17.80
N GLY A 18 29.76 29.58 -16.54
CA GLY A 18 30.40 28.32 -16.17
C GLY A 18 29.88 27.10 -16.95
N LYS A 19 30.40 25.90 -16.65
CA LYS A 19 30.14 24.69 -17.44
C LYS A 19 28.63 24.42 -17.66
N LYS A 20 28.23 24.17 -18.92
CA LYS A 20 26.90 23.67 -19.28
C LYS A 20 26.71 22.26 -18.72
N VAL A 21 25.70 22.10 -17.85
CA VAL A 21 25.36 20.83 -17.18
C VAL A 21 24.07 20.21 -17.69
N GLY A 22 23.21 20.97 -18.37
CA GLY A 22 21.96 20.43 -18.91
C GLY A 22 21.15 21.45 -19.70
N SER A 23 19.98 21.02 -20.18
CA SER A 23 19.05 21.86 -20.91
C SER A 23 17.59 21.44 -20.68
N TYR A 24 16.69 22.41 -20.64
CA TYR A 24 15.25 22.23 -20.65
C TYR A 24 14.69 22.47 -22.05
N VAL A 25 13.80 21.59 -22.50
CA VAL A 25 13.12 21.67 -23.81
C VAL A 25 11.62 21.65 -23.56
N ASP A 26 10.99 22.83 -23.63
CA ASP A 26 9.54 23.08 -23.45
C ASP A 26 8.90 22.58 -22.14
N ARG A 27 9.64 21.86 -21.30
CA ARG A 27 9.21 21.32 -20.02
C ARG A 27 10.37 21.37 -19.02
N GLY A 28 10.04 21.66 -17.78
CA GLY A 28 10.99 21.67 -16.68
C GLY A 28 10.62 22.70 -15.62
N SER A 29 11.17 22.52 -14.44
CA SER A 29 11.15 23.47 -13.34
C SER A 29 12.57 23.63 -12.80
N PHE A 30 12.89 24.82 -12.30
CA PHE A 30 14.19 25.10 -11.70
C PHE A 30 14.05 26.10 -10.54
N GLY A 31 15.02 26.08 -9.63
CA GLY A 31 15.07 27.00 -8.50
C GLY A 31 14.32 26.53 -7.25
N GLU A 32 13.82 25.28 -7.21
CA GLU A 32 13.12 24.76 -6.03
C GLU A 32 13.99 24.77 -4.77
N LEU A 33 15.29 24.51 -4.91
CA LEU A 33 16.23 24.51 -3.78
C LEU A 33 16.38 25.90 -3.15
N ALA A 34 16.42 26.95 -3.95
CA ALA A 34 16.49 28.33 -3.45
C ALA A 34 15.20 28.73 -2.71
N LEU A 35 14.05 28.26 -3.20
CA LEU A 35 12.75 28.48 -2.56
C LEU A 35 12.66 27.74 -1.21
N MET A 36 13.17 26.50 -1.15
CA MET A 36 13.22 25.67 0.06
C MET A 36 14.16 26.25 1.11
N TYR A 37 15.45 26.38 0.77
CA TYR A 37 16.53 26.52 1.75
C TYR A 37 17.03 27.96 1.96
N ASN A 38 16.44 28.96 1.31
CA ASN A 38 16.95 30.34 1.32
C ASN A 38 18.39 30.47 0.80
N THR A 39 18.83 29.55 -0.05
CA THR A 39 20.21 29.51 -0.53
C THR A 39 20.37 30.34 -1.80
N SER A 40 21.60 30.76 -2.09
CA SER A 40 21.95 31.37 -3.37
C SER A 40 21.65 30.39 -4.52
N ARG A 41 21.40 30.94 -5.72
CA ARG A 41 21.12 30.12 -6.90
C ARG A 41 22.33 29.23 -7.20
N ALA A 42 22.11 27.92 -7.20
CA ALA A 42 23.17 26.94 -7.50
C ALA A 42 23.56 26.90 -8.99
N ALA A 43 22.66 27.35 -9.87
CA ALA A 43 22.87 27.36 -11.31
C ALA A 43 22.28 28.63 -11.94
N THR A 44 22.89 29.05 -13.04
CA THR A 44 22.40 30.11 -13.92
C THR A 44 21.66 29.49 -15.10
N ILE A 45 20.46 30.00 -15.39
CA ILE A 45 19.65 29.55 -16.53
C ILE A 45 19.70 30.63 -17.61
N LYS A 46 20.06 30.22 -18.84
CA LYS A 46 20.06 31.10 -20.02
C LYS A 46 18.99 30.64 -21.00
N ALA A 47 18.16 31.56 -21.47
CA ALA A 47 17.22 31.28 -22.55
C ALA A 47 17.96 31.28 -23.89
N THR A 48 17.83 30.19 -24.65
CA THR A 48 18.40 30.06 -26.00
C THR A 48 17.38 30.48 -27.06
N THR A 49 16.09 30.34 -26.75
CA THR A 49 14.98 30.80 -27.60
C THR A 49 13.97 31.57 -26.75
N ASP A 50 13.12 32.35 -27.41
CA ASP A 50 11.98 32.97 -26.76
C ASP A 50 11.02 31.91 -26.19
N GLY A 51 10.37 32.27 -25.08
CA GLY A 51 9.46 31.39 -24.38
C GLY A 51 8.79 32.07 -23.20
N ILE A 52 7.73 31.43 -22.70
CA ILE A 52 6.94 31.91 -21.56
C ILE A 52 7.36 31.11 -20.33
N LEU A 53 7.63 31.80 -19.23
CA LEU A 53 7.95 31.20 -17.95
C LEU A 53 6.88 31.55 -16.92
N TRP A 54 6.52 30.58 -16.10
CA TRP A 54 5.65 30.78 -14.95
C TRP A 54 6.50 30.98 -13.70
N LEU A 55 6.27 32.08 -13.00
CA LEU A 55 6.95 32.39 -11.75
C LEU A 55 6.06 32.00 -10.56
N MET A 56 6.68 31.49 -9.50
CA MET A 56 6.02 31.30 -8.21
C MET A 56 6.87 31.89 -7.09
N ASP A 57 6.22 32.69 -6.25
CA ASP A 57 6.86 33.29 -5.09
C ASP A 57 7.19 32.26 -4.02
N ARG A 58 8.28 32.54 -3.28
CA ARG A 58 8.74 31.70 -2.18
C ARG A 58 7.69 31.49 -1.09
N LYS A 59 6.97 32.55 -0.69
CA LYS A 59 5.92 32.46 0.33
C LYS A 59 4.82 31.48 -0.11
N THR A 60 4.44 31.54 -1.38
CA THR A 60 3.43 30.67 -1.98
C THR A 60 3.91 29.22 -2.05
N PHE A 61 5.13 28.99 -2.56
CA PHE A 61 5.71 27.64 -2.61
C PHE A 61 5.82 27.00 -1.23
N ARG A 62 6.40 27.70 -0.25
CA ARG A 62 6.52 27.20 1.13
C ARG A 62 5.16 26.88 1.75
N ARG A 63 4.16 27.75 1.55
CA ARG A 63 2.80 27.52 2.02
C ARG A 63 2.20 26.26 1.38
N ILE A 64 2.37 26.06 0.07
CA ILE A 64 1.87 24.88 -0.63
C ILE A 64 2.55 23.61 -0.12
N VAL A 65 3.88 23.58 0.02
CA VAL A 65 4.63 22.41 0.50
C VAL A 65 4.23 22.06 1.93
N LEU A 66 4.20 23.05 2.84
CA LEU A 66 3.79 22.82 4.22
C LEU A 66 2.33 22.39 4.33
N LYS A 67 1.43 22.99 3.53
CA LYS A 67 0.02 22.59 3.47
C LYS A 67 -0.12 21.16 2.95
N ALA A 68 0.62 20.76 1.92
CA ALA A 68 0.60 19.41 1.41
C ALA A 68 1.07 18.39 2.45
N ALA A 69 2.16 18.68 3.17
CA ALA A 69 2.64 17.85 4.27
C ALA A 69 1.62 17.74 5.42
N PHE A 70 0.98 18.85 5.77
CA PHE A 70 -0.07 18.89 6.79
C PHE A 70 -1.30 18.06 6.37
N LEU A 71 -1.81 18.26 5.15
CA LEU A 71 -2.95 17.51 4.63
C LEU A 71 -2.66 16.00 4.56
N LYS A 72 -1.43 15.62 4.18
CA LYS A 72 -1.01 14.22 4.16
C LYS A 72 -1.04 13.59 5.55
N ARG A 73 -0.55 14.32 6.57
CA ARG A 73 -0.63 13.87 7.97
C ARG A 73 -2.07 13.71 8.44
N GLN A 74 -2.93 14.70 8.18
CA GLN A 74 -4.34 14.61 8.56
C GLN A 74 -5.05 13.43 7.88
N LEU A 75 -4.75 13.16 6.61
CA LEU A 75 -5.32 12.03 5.89
C LEU A 75 -4.94 10.70 6.55
N TYR A 76 -3.67 10.52 6.93
CA TYR A 76 -3.23 9.33 7.65
C TYR A 76 -3.79 9.23 9.07
N GLU A 77 -3.90 10.33 9.80
CA GLU A 77 -4.53 10.33 11.13
C GLU A 77 -6.00 9.89 11.06
N ASN A 78 -6.76 10.44 10.10
CA ASN A 78 -8.17 10.07 9.88
C ASN A 78 -8.30 8.58 9.49
N LEU A 79 -7.47 8.09 8.56
CA LEU A 79 -7.47 6.68 8.16
C LEU A 79 -7.18 5.76 9.35
N LEU A 80 -6.24 6.13 10.22
CA LEU A 80 -5.88 5.32 11.40
C LEU A 80 -6.95 5.37 12.49
N GLU A 81 -7.74 6.44 12.58
CA GLU A 81 -8.86 6.56 13.53
C GLU A 81 -10.09 5.73 13.11
N GLU A 82 -10.36 5.63 11.81
CA GLU A 82 -11.47 4.84 11.29
C GLU A 82 -11.25 3.34 11.48
N VAL A 83 -10.00 2.87 11.46
CA VAL A 83 -9.65 1.45 11.58
C VAL A 83 -9.86 0.95 13.01
N PRO A 84 -10.81 0.02 13.26
CA PRO A 84 -11.12 -0.47 14.61
C PRO A 84 -9.93 -1.13 15.32
N LEU A 85 -9.05 -1.79 14.55
CA LEU A 85 -7.84 -2.46 15.03
C LEU A 85 -6.82 -1.52 15.69
N LEU A 86 -6.85 -0.21 15.39
CA LEU A 86 -5.85 0.76 15.85
C LEU A 86 -6.42 1.79 16.82
N LYS A 87 -7.68 1.61 17.27
CA LYS A 87 -8.33 2.51 18.22
C LYS A 87 -7.73 2.47 19.62
N GLU A 88 -7.12 1.34 19.99
CA GLU A 88 -6.48 1.16 21.29
C GLU A 88 -5.10 1.84 21.39
N LEU A 89 -4.51 2.23 20.25
CA LEU A 89 -3.23 2.92 20.23
C LEU A 89 -3.40 4.38 20.69
N SER A 90 -2.44 4.83 21.51
CA SER A 90 -2.35 6.22 21.92
C SER A 90 -2.08 7.14 20.73
N SER A 91 -2.40 8.44 20.87
CA SER A 91 -2.15 9.43 19.82
C SER A 91 -0.67 9.48 19.40
N TYR A 92 0.26 9.25 20.33
CA TYR A 92 1.69 9.25 20.04
C TYR A 92 2.10 8.04 19.19
N GLU A 93 1.61 6.84 19.52
CA GLU A 93 1.87 5.63 18.74
C GLU A 93 1.24 5.74 17.34
N ARG A 94 0.06 6.33 17.24
CA ARG A 94 -0.61 6.58 15.96
C ARG A 94 0.21 7.48 15.04
N ILE A 95 0.84 8.53 15.58
CA ILE A 95 1.76 9.39 14.81
C ILE A 95 2.97 8.59 14.33
N SER A 96 3.55 7.74 15.18
CA SER A 96 4.67 6.87 14.80
C SER A 96 4.30 5.90 13.67
N VAL A 97 3.12 5.30 13.74
CA VAL A 97 2.59 4.45 12.65
C VAL A 97 2.34 5.28 11.39
N ALA A 98 1.72 6.46 11.50
CA ALA A 98 1.46 7.35 10.37
C ALA A 98 2.74 7.77 9.63
N ASP A 99 3.82 8.03 10.37
CA ASP A 99 5.13 8.37 9.81
C ASP A 99 5.82 7.14 9.14
N ALA A 100 5.51 5.91 9.57
CA ALA A 100 6.02 4.68 8.98
C ALA A 100 5.24 4.22 7.72
N LEU A 101 4.04 4.77 7.47
CA LEU A 101 3.21 4.41 6.31
C LEU A 101 3.87 4.82 4.99
N GLN A 102 3.83 3.91 4.02
CA GLN A 102 4.32 4.14 2.67
C GLN A 102 3.18 4.01 1.67
N SER A 103 2.98 5.03 0.83
CA SER A 103 1.98 4.99 -0.24
C SER A 103 2.51 4.16 -1.41
N ARG A 104 1.72 3.17 -1.85
CA ARG A 104 1.99 2.34 -3.03
C ARG A 104 0.83 2.47 -4.01
N VAL A 105 1.14 2.67 -5.29
CA VAL A 105 0.14 2.80 -6.35
C VAL A 105 0.08 1.49 -7.13
N TYR A 106 -1.14 0.98 -7.29
CA TYR A 106 -1.45 -0.25 -7.99
C TYR A 106 -2.29 0.07 -9.23
N ASN A 107 -1.92 -0.52 -10.37
CA ASN A 107 -2.70 -0.40 -11.61
C ASN A 107 -3.95 -1.28 -11.54
N ASP A 108 -4.91 -1.00 -12.42
CA ASP A 108 -6.12 -1.80 -12.50
C ASP A 108 -5.79 -3.28 -12.82
N ASN A 109 -6.55 -4.19 -12.20
CA ASN A 109 -6.33 -5.66 -12.23
C ASN A 109 -4.98 -6.17 -11.67
N SER A 110 -4.19 -5.35 -10.97
CA SER A 110 -2.99 -5.84 -10.29
C SER A 110 -3.33 -6.59 -8.99
N THR A 111 -2.57 -7.66 -8.73
CA THR A 111 -2.73 -8.45 -7.50
C THR A 111 -1.89 -7.83 -6.38
N ILE A 112 -2.54 -7.43 -5.29
CA ILE A 112 -1.87 -6.79 -4.14
C ILE A 112 -1.34 -7.85 -3.16
N VAL A 113 -2.17 -8.85 -2.83
CA VAL A 113 -1.83 -9.94 -1.89
C VAL A 113 -2.33 -11.26 -2.47
N THR A 114 -1.51 -12.31 -2.36
CA THR A 114 -1.85 -13.67 -2.80
C THR A 114 -2.12 -14.57 -1.59
N GLN A 115 -3.21 -15.33 -1.63
CA GLN A 115 -3.53 -16.30 -0.58
C GLN A 115 -2.47 -17.40 -0.50
N GLY A 116 -2.00 -17.71 0.71
CA GLY A 116 -0.99 -18.75 0.96
C GLY A 116 0.45 -18.24 1.03
N GLU A 117 0.70 -16.98 0.69
CA GLU A 117 2.01 -16.35 0.89
C GLU A 117 2.14 -15.82 2.32
N PRO A 118 3.35 -15.87 2.92
CA PRO A 118 3.59 -15.31 4.24
C PRO A 118 3.39 -13.79 4.22
N GLY A 119 2.41 -13.30 4.98
CA GLY A 119 2.14 -11.87 5.12
C GLY A 119 3.25 -11.17 5.90
N LYS A 120 4.00 -10.29 5.22
CA LYS A 120 5.06 -9.46 5.84
C LYS A 120 4.66 -8.00 6.03
N GLU A 121 3.59 -7.56 5.39
CA GLU A 121 3.17 -6.16 5.32
C GLU A 121 1.67 -6.04 5.56
N MET A 122 1.25 -4.90 6.12
CA MET A 122 -0.15 -4.52 6.28
C MET A 122 -0.46 -3.40 5.28
N PHE A 123 -1.62 -3.47 4.63
CA PHE A 123 -2.04 -2.48 3.64
C PHE A 123 -3.30 -1.75 4.11
N PHE A 124 -3.33 -0.45 3.85
CA PHE A 124 -4.49 0.41 4.04
C PHE A 124 -4.89 0.99 2.69
N ILE A 125 -6.20 1.02 2.41
CA ILE A 125 -6.71 1.58 1.17
C ILE A 125 -6.86 3.09 1.37
N GLU A 126 -5.93 3.86 0.79
CA GLU A 126 -5.97 5.33 0.79
C GLU A 126 -7.08 5.87 -0.13
N SER A 127 -7.22 5.29 -1.31
CA SER A 127 -8.25 5.63 -2.29
C SER A 127 -8.44 4.48 -3.28
N GLY A 128 -9.68 4.27 -3.74
CA GLY A 128 -10.02 3.25 -4.72
C GLY A 128 -10.88 2.12 -4.17
N SER A 129 -10.96 1.02 -4.91
CA SER A 129 -11.73 -0.16 -4.52
C SER A 129 -10.92 -1.41 -4.81
N VAL A 130 -10.88 -2.31 -3.84
CA VAL A 130 -10.17 -3.59 -3.95
C VAL A 130 -11.18 -4.72 -3.80
N ARG A 131 -11.08 -5.72 -4.67
CA ARG A 131 -11.88 -6.94 -4.57
C ARG A 131 -11.06 -8.03 -3.89
N VAL A 132 -11.49 -8.43 -2.69
CA VAL A 132 -10.91 -9.58 -1.99
C VAL A 132 -11.65 -10.84 -2.44
N VAL A 133 -10.92 -11.81 -2.97
CA VAL A 133 -11.47 -13.12 -3.36
C VAL A 133 -10.69 -14.18 -2.62
N VAL A 134 -11.39 -14.98 -1.81
CA VAL A 134 -10.82 -16.17 -1.18
C VAL A 134 -11.14 -17.36 -2.08
N ARG A 135 -10.12 -18.17 -2.42
CA ARG A 135 -10.40 -19.45 -3.05
C ARG A 135 -10.88 -20.40 -1.97
N GLU A 136 -12.19 -20.58 -1.91
CA GLU A 136 -12.83 -21.67 -1.18
C GLU A 136 -12.31 -23.00 -1.76
N PHE A 137 -11.33 -23.61 -1.10
CA PHE A 137 -10.83 -24.94 -1.46
C PHE A 137 -11.73 -26.00 -0.81
N TRP A 138 -12.95 -26.15 -1.31
CA TRP A 138 -13.76 -27.33 -0.97
C TRP A 138 -13.38 -28.48 -1.91
N MET A 139 -12.59 -29.42 -1.38
CA MET A 139 -12.51 -30.85 -1.72
C MET A 139 -12.33 -31.30 -3.18
N LEU A 140 -11.33 -32.19 -3.38
CA LEU A 140 -11.42 -33.56 -3.94
C LEU A 140 -9.95 -34.06 -3.97
N GLN A 141 -9.43 -34.84 -3.02
CA GLN A 141 -9.91 -36.13 -2.57
C GLN A 141 -9.91 -36.24 -1.04
N VAL A 142 -11.10 -36.41 -0.49
CA VAL A 142 -11.28 -37.34 0.64
C VAL A 142 -10.72 -38.67 0.17
N SER A 143 -9.56 -39.06 0.70
CA SER A 143 -9.08 -40.44 0.59
C SER A 143 -10.08 -41.30 1.37
N GLU A 144 -11.02 -41.87 0.62
CA GLU A 144 -11.95 -42.95 0.95
C GLU A 144 -11.24 -44.25 1.40
N ARG A 145 -9.96 -44.18 1.79
CA ARG A 145 -9.12 -45.30 2.22
C ARG A 145 -8.66 -45.25 3.68
N LEU A 146 -8.99 -44.21 4.45
CA LEU A 146 -8.61 -44.11 5.87
C LEU A 146 -9.77 -44.29 6.87
N MET A 147 -10.98 -44.59 6.39
CA MET A 147 -12.05 -45.18 7.22
C MET A 147 -12.30 -46.64 6.81
N GLY A 148 -11.29 -47.49 6.93
CA GLY A 148 -11.53 -48.88 7.35
C GLY A 148 -11.47 -48.97 8.89
N PRO A 149 -11.65 -50.13 9.51
CA PRO A 149 -12.83 -50.99 9.61
C PRO A 149 -13.94 -50.43 10.54
N CYS A 150 -13.81 -49.22 11.08
CA CYS A 150 -14.71 -48.73 12.14
C CYS A 150 -16.17 -48.52 11.70
N GLN A 151 -16.43 -48.34 10.40
CA GLN A 151 -17.79 -48.12 9.89
C GLN A 151 -18.60 -49.43 9.83
N GLU A 152 -17.95 -50.59 9.62
CA GLU A 152 -18.60 -51.90 9.63
C GLU A 152 -18.92 -52.37 11.06
N VAL A 153 -18.07 -51.99 12.04
CA VAL A 153 -18.29 -52.30 13.47
C VAL A 153 -19.42 -51.45 14.07
N MET A 154 -19.56 -50.20 13.64
CA MET A 154 -20.64 -49.32 14.11
C MET A 154 -22.01 -49.72 13.54
N GLN A 155 -22.05 -50.17 12.27
CA GLN A 155 -23.28 -50.67 11.65
C GLN A 155 -23.70 -52.04 12.18
N ARG A 156 -22.77 -52.98 12.42
CA ARG A 156 -23.07 -54.30 13.03
C ARG A 156 -23.71 -54.18 14.42
N ASN A 157 -23.24 -53.25 15.27
CA ASN A 157 -23.77 -53.07 16.62
C ASN A 157 -25.19 -52.46 16.64
N SER A 158 -25.50 -51.56 15.69
CA SER A 158 -26.85 -51.01 15.50
C SER A 158 -27.88 -52.09 15.11
N THR A 159 -27.54 -52.99 14.18
CA THR A 159 -28.41 -54.13 13.80
C THR A 159 -28.54 -55.18 14.90
N ARG A 160 -27.52 -55.39 15.74
CA ARG A 160 -27.56 -56.35 16.85
C ARG A 160 -28.47 -55.88 17.99
N MET A 161 -28.47 -54.58 18.28
CA MET A 161 -29.39 -53.98 19.27
C MET A 161 -30.85 -53.99 18.81
N ARG A 162 -31.08 -53.83 17.50
CA ARG A 162 -32.44 -53.81 16.92
C ARG A 162 -33.08 -55.21 16.82
N ASN A 163 -32.28 -56.28 16.71
CA ASN A 163 -32.80 -57.66 16.71
C ASN A 163 -33.02 -58.23 18.12
N ASN A 164 -32.24 -57.81 19.13
CA ASN A 164 -32.50 -58.20 20.53
C ASN A 164 -33.79 -57.58 21.09
N SER A 165 -34.22 -56.44 20.56
CA SER A 165 -35.51 -55.82 20.92
C SER A 165 -36.72 -56.53 20.30
N LYS A 166 -36.56 -57.30 19.22
CA LYS A 166 -37.67 -58.02 18.57
C LYS A 166 -37.86 -59.44 19.11
N ASN A 167 -36.81 -60.09 19.63
CA ASN A 167 -36.93 -61.42 20.23
C ASN A 167 -37.44 -61.39 21.69
N SER A 168 -37.54 -60.22 22.32
CA SER A 168 -38.09 -60.07 23.68
C SER A 168 -39.60 -59.83 23.71
N SER A 169 -40.24 -59.55 22.57
CA SER A 169 -41.69 -59.28 22.50
C SER A 169 -42.54 -60.51 22.16
N ASP A 170 -41.92 -61.66 21.85
CA ASP A 170 -42.65 -62.89 21.45
C ASP A 170 -42.60 -64.02 22.50
N LEU A 171 -42.09 -63.77 23.71
CA LEU A 171 -42.15 -64.74 24.82
C LEU A 171 -42.58 -64.02 26.11
N THR A 172 -43.89 -63.81 26.24
CA THR A 172 -44.73 -64.17 27.40
C THR A 172 -46.12 -63.53 27.20
N THR A 173 -46.89 -64.13 26.30
CA THR A 173 -48.35 -64.23 26.43
C THR A 173 -48.60 -65.45 27.32
N ASN A 174 -49.13 -65.21 28.52
CA ASN A 174 -50.16 -66.00 29.20
C ASN A 174 -50.49 -65.35 30.53
#